data_AF-A0A2S4V3N6-F1
#
_entry.id   AF-A0A2S4V3N6-F1
#
_cell.length_a   1.000
_cell.length_b   1.000
_cell.length_c   1.000
_cell.angle_alpha   90.00
_cell.angle_beta   90.00
_cell.angle_gamma   90.00
#
_symmetry.space_group_name_H-M   'P 1'
#
loop_
_entity.id
_entity.type
_entity.pdbx_description
1 polymer ?
#
loop_
_entity_poly.entity_id
_entity_poly.type
_entity_poly.pdbx_seq_one_letter_code
_entity_poly.pdbx_strand_id
1 'polypeptide(L)'
;MPFVQVSSEVRLHYEISLCDGDDALQASLRPWLMIVHPLLMDSSYVKSFSEEPVLRSTFNQVLFDARHHGRSTNPTSKAIDLYTIAADFAIGLEKLQIDAVHAIGTHSWSSEILLRMAAVFPAKVISLCLCSIPPPVAKGFLERAFQECFESFANPESVEEWDEGAGAVQWFNFGNPSLIERDILDEWASIVIRRYPPSRSVDCCLCVWPFLSASKASKPDYIPDGLRSEANLPILFLTGDNDTISTAAGSQQRLDELPFHEYSTVKTLKDAPLLLFRTHPKETLAHYMDWVKDILEGKYSNNKGAEKSACLQSSLEKIALNFKNESIMKRDPMQSDSYNRNTEEENELFEEVLRMLNTRQVNTFSLFGGPEMWTGASFKEIVPWRFSSRFDEARLSVGDPVFQHTKHDCEAEAIEIKTSVEVCHQDLVGI
;
A
#
# COMPACT_ATOMS: atom_id res chain seq x y z
N MET A 1 -20.05 -6.29 6.31
CA MET A 1 -19.23 -5.31 5.59
C MET A 1 -19.12 -5.76 4.14
N PRO A 2 -19.17 -4.85 3.15
CA PRO A 2 -19.24 -5.23 1.74
C PRO A 2 -17.89 -5.75 1.23
N PHE A 3 -17.95 -6.73 0.32
CA PHE A 3 -16.79 -7.33 -0.31
C PHE A 3 -17.06 -7.56 -1.79
N VAL A 4 -16.03 -7.46 -2.61
CA VAL A 4 -16.04 -7.87 -4.01
C VAL A 4 -15.05 -9.02 -4.20
N GLN A 5 -15.52 -10.13 -4.74
CA GLN A 5 -14.68 -11.28 -5.04
C GLN A 5 -13.97 -11.04 -6.37
N VAL A 6 -12.64 -11.01 -6.41
CA VAL A 6 -11.84 -10.69 -7.63
C VAL A 6 -11.04 -11.88 -8.16
N SER A 7 -10.94 -12.92 -7.34
CA SER A 7 -10.48 -14.26 -7.69
C SER A 7 -11.25 -15.29 -6.84
N SER A 8 -11.10 -16.58 -7.15
CA SER A 8 -11.79 -17.70 -6.49
C SER A 8 -11.76 -17.62 -4.96
N GLU A 9 -10.63 -17.23 -4.36
CA GLU A 9 -10.47 -17.12 -2.91
C GLU A 9 -10.09 -15.71 -2.44
N VAL A 10 -10.06 -14.72 -3.34
CA VAL A 10 -9.66 -13.34 -3.03
C VAL A 10 -10.90 -12.46 -2.99
N ARG A 11 -11.18 -11.88 -1.82
CA ARG A 11 -12.27 -10.92 -1.60
C ARG A 11 -11.70 -9.61 -1.08
N LEU A 12 -11.88 -8.54 -1.84
CA LEU A 12 -11.49 -7.21 -1.44
C LEU A 12 -12.60 -6.54 -0.66
N HIS A 13 -12.30 -6.05 0.53
CA HIS A 13 -13.17 -5.10 1.20
C HIS A 13 -13.15 -3.78 0.45
N TYR A 14 -14.29 -3.08 0.42
CA TYR A 14 -14.38 -1.76 -0.18
C TYR A 14 -15.29 -0.82 0.60
N GLU A 15 -15.05 0.48 0.47
CA GLU A 15 -15.97 1.55 0.90
C GLU A 15 -16.36 2.37 -0.34
N ILE A 16 -17.66 2.59 -0.54
CA ILE A 16 -18.19 3.50 -1.58
C ILE A 16 -18.87 4.67 -0.89
N SER A 17 -18.52 5.88 -1.32
CA SER A 17 -19.12 7.11 -0.85
C SER A 17 -19.59 7.92 -2.05
N LEU A 18 -20.91 8.06 -2.23
CA LEU A 18 -21.48 8.86 -3.31
C LEU A 18 -21.31 10.35 -3.04
N CYS A 19 -21.28 11.17 -4.08
CA CYS A 19 -21.16 12.63 -3.94
C CYS A 19 -22.24 13.21 -2.99
N ASP A 20 -21.88 14.18 -2.15
CA ASP A 20 -22.79 14.81 -1.19
C ASP A 20 -23.92 15.57 -1.89
N GLY A 21 -25.16 15.39 -1.40
CA GLY A 21 -26.32 16.21 -1.79
C GLY A 21 -27.03 15.82 -3.09
N ASP A 22 -26.53 14.82 -3.81
CA ASP A 22 -27.14 14.35 -5.06
C ASP A 22 -28.15 13.21 -4.83
N ASP A 23 -29.24 13.20 -5.60
CA ASP A 23 -30.08 12.01 -5.73
C ASP A 23 -29.34 10.92 -6.53
N ALA A 24 -29.87 9.69 -6.52
CA ALA A 24 -29.23 8.56 -7.20
C ALA A 24 -28.98 8.79 -8.70
N LEU A 25 -29.79 9.64 -9.35
CA LEU A 25 -29.68 9.91 -10.78
C LEU A 25 -28.55 10.90 -11.06
N GLN A 26 -28.43 11.96 -10.25
CA GLN A 26 -27.32 12.91 -10.35
C GLN A 26 -26.00 12.29 -9.92
N ALA A 27 -26.01 11.43 -8.90
CA ALA A 27 -24.83 10.69 -8.48
C ALA A 27 -24.27 9.83 -9.63
N SER A 28 -25.11 9.22 -10.46
CA SER A 28 -24.66 8.41 -11.61
C SER A 28 -23.89 9.20 -12.68
N LEU A 29 -24.02 10.53 -12.70
CA LEU A 29 -23.32 11.41 -13.64
C LEU A 29 -22.00 11.95 -13.08
N ARG A 30 -21.72 11.74 -11.78
CA ARG A 30 -20.50 12.25 -11.15
C ARG A 30 -19.28 11.39 -11.51
N PRO A 31 -18.10 12.02 -11.72
CA PRO A 31 -16.88 11.28 -11.95
C PRO A 31 -16.53 10.42 -10.73
N TRP A 32 -15.91 9.27 -10.99
CA TRP A 32 -15.43 8.39 -9.93
C TRP A 32 -13.97 8.68 -9.58
N LEU A 33 -13.66 8.62 -8.29
CA LEU A 33 -12.34 8.73 -7.71
C LEU A 33 -11.99 7.45 -6.94
N MET A 34 -10.92 6.78 -7.33
CA MET A 34 -10.34 5.68 -6.56
C MET A 34 -9.13 6.17 -5.77
N ILE A 35 -9.11 5.93 -4.46
CA ILE A 35 -7.98 6.29 -3.59
C ILE A 35 -7.37 5.00 -3.06
N VAL A 36 -6.09 4.77 -3.37
CA VAL A 36 -5.38 3.55 -2.96
C VAL A 36 -4.49 3.87 -1.76
N HIS A 37 -4.67 3.11 -0.67
CA HIS A 37 -3.99 3.33 0.61
C HIS A 37 -2.45 3.15 0.53
N PRO A 38 -1.68 3.57 1.55
CA PRO A 38 -0.25 3.30 1.64
C PRO A 38 0.11 1.83 1.95
N LEU A 39 1.37 1.47 1.73
CA LEU A 39 1.86 0.11 1.99
C LEU A 39 1.80 -0.17 3.49
N LEU A 40 1.43 -1.38 3.89
CA LEU A 40 1.19 -1.75 5.30
C LEU A 40 0.05 -0.95 5.98
N MET A 41 -0.73 -0.18 5.23
CA MET A 41 -1.92 0.51 5.72
C MET A 41 -3.17 -0.10 5.09
N ASP A 42 -4.32 0.55 5.25
CA ASP A 42 -5.58 0.18 4.62
C ASP A 42 -6.46 1.41 4.35
N SER A 43 -7.65 1.20 3.81
CA SER A 43 -8.58 2.28 3.44
C SER A 43 -8.92 3.23 4.58
N SER A 44 -8.85 2.82 5.85
CA SER A 44 -9.11 3.74 6.96
C SER A 44 -8.07 4.86 7.04
N TYR A 45 -6.84 4.58 6.65
CA TYR A 45 -5.71 5.49 6.82
C TYR A 45 -5.77 6.68 5.85
N VAL A 46 -6.54 6.53 4.76
CA VAL A 46 -6.82 7.60 3.80
C VAL A 46 -8.17 8.25 4.01
N LYS A 47 -8.95 7.81 5.02
CA LYS A 47 -10.33 8.21 5.20
C LYS A 47 -10.49 9.71 5.41
N SER A 48 -9.69 10.31 6.29
CA SER A 48 -9.78 11.75 6.56
C SER A 48 -9.52 12.59 5.30
N PHE A 49 -8.65 12.14 4.40
CA PHE A 49 -8.43 12.80 3.12
C PHE A 49 -9.63 12.60 2.19
N SER A 50 -10.17 11.37 2.10
CA SER A 50 -11.34 11.09 1.24
C SER A 50 -12.60 11.87 1.66
N GLU A 51 -12.72 12.18 2.95
CA GLU A 51 -13.83 12.93 3.55
C GLU A 51 -13.70 14.45 3.41
N GLU A 52 -12.62 14.94 2.80
CA GLU A 52 -12.46 16.37 2.53
C GLU A 52 -13.65 16.92 1.71
N PRO A 53 -14.32 18.01 2.15
CA PRO A 53 -15.59 18.46 1.56
C PRO A 53 -15.53 18.70 0.04
N VAL A 54 -14.39 19.16 -0.46
CA VAL A 54 -14.21 19.39 -1.90
C VAL A 54 -14.20 18.09 -2.71
N LEU A 55 -13.63 17.01 -2.17
CA LEU A 55 -13.66 15.70 -2.84
C LEU A 55 -15.05 15.09 -2.76
N ARG A 56 -15.69 15.17 -1.58
CA ARG A 56 -17.04 14.65 -1.33
C ARG A 56 -18.12 15.34 -2.18
N SER A 57 -17.92 16.60 -2.55
CA SER A 57 -18.82 17.35 -3.44
C SER A 57 -18.48 17.26 -4.93
N THR A 58 -17.34 16.65 -5.29
CA THR A 58 -16.88 16.55 -6.68
C THR A 58 -17.01 15.13 -7.24
N PHE A 59 -16.72 14.10 -6.43
CA PHE A 59 -16.56 12.73 -6.91
C PHE A 59 -17.46 11.73 -6.16
N ASN A 60 -17.92 10.72 -6.88
CA ASN A 60 -18.18 9.43 -6.26
C ASN A 60 -16.84 8.78 -5.91
N GLN A 61 -16.75 8.09 -4.79
CA GLN A 61 -15.49 7.54 -4.32
C GLN A 61 -15.58 6.03 -4.12
N VAL A 62 -14.48 5.34 -4.44
CA VAL A 62 -14.27 3.93 -4.10
C VAL A 62 -12.90 3.75 -3.47
N LEU A 63 -12.86 3.09 -2.32
CA LEU A 63 -11.65 2.74 -1.60
C LEU A 63 -11.63 1.23 -1.47
N PHE A 64 -10.55 0.58 -1.89
CA PHE A 64 -10.35 -0.85 -1.68
C PHE A 64 -9.28 -1.07 -0.62
N ASP A 65 -9.48 -2.09 0.21
CA ASP A 65 -8.37 -2.71 0.92
C ASP A 65 -7.71 -3.71 -0.03
N ALA A 66 -6.42 -3.54 -0.33
CA ALA A 66 -5.70 -4.53 -1.14
C ALA A 66 -5.66 -5.91 -0.44
N ARG A 67 -5.39 -6.97 -1.19
CA ARG A 67 -5.10 -8.29 -0.60
C ARG A 67 -4.00 -8.17 0.47
N HIS A 68 -4.12 -8.99 1.51
CA HIS A 68 -3.28 -8.97 2.72
C HIS A 68 -3.35 -7.68 3.56
N HIS A 69 -4.16 -6.69 3.16
CA HIS A 69 -4.35 -5.44 3.88
C HIS A 69 -5.79 -5.30 4.36
N GLY A 70 -6.00 -4.39 5.31
CA GLY A 70 -7.34 -3.96 5.70
C GLY A 70 -8.21 -5.09 6.24
N ARG A 71 -9.43 -5.14 5.73
CA ARG A 71 -10.44 -6.16 6.05
C ARG A 71 -10.55 -7.20 4.94
N SER A 72 -9.77 -7.08 3.87
CA SER A 72 -9.75 -8.04 2.75
C SER A 72 -9.37 -9.43 3.22
N THR A 73 -9.94 -10.43 2.57
CA THR A 73 -9.68 -11.84 2.91
C THR A 73 -9.17 -12.57 1.69
N ASN A 74 -8.05 -13.26 1.85
CA ASN A 74 -7.42 -14.01 0.78
C ASN A 74 -6.48 -15.07 1.37
N PRO A 75 -6.23 -16.18 0.64
CA PRO A 75 -5.23 -17.14 1.05
C PRO A 75 -3.82 -16.59 0.85
N THR A 76 -2.84 -17.27 1.43
CA THR A 76 -1.44 -17.14 1.02
C THR A 76 -1.31 -17.60 -0.42
N SER A 77 -0.87 -16.71 -1.31
CA SER A 77 -0.65 -17.01 -2.73
C SER A 77 0.75 -16.59 -3.14
N LYS A 78 1.47 -17.47 -3.83
CA LYS A 78 2.78 -17.17 -4.43
C LYS A 78 2.69 -16.42 -5.76
N ALA A 79 1.55 -16.54 -6.44
CA ALA A 79 1.26 -15.90 -7.71
C ALA A 79 0.77 -14.46 -7.49
N ILE A 80 1.59 -13.64 -6.84
CA ILE A 80 1.29 -12.25 -6.50
C ILE A 80 2.44 -11.33 -6.91
N ASP A 81 2.09 -10.27 -7.61
CA ASP A 81 2.95 -9.16 -7.99
C ASP A 81 2.10 -7.89 -8.15
N LEU A 82 2.72 -6.78 -8.58
CA LEU A 82 2.00 -5.52 -8.77
C LEU A 82 0.98 -5.56 -9.93
N TYR A 83 1.13 -6.45 -10.91
CA TYR A 83 0.16 -6.64 -12.00
C TYR A 83 -1.11 -7.34 -11.49
N THR A 84 -0.92 -8.30 -10.59
CA THR A 84 -1.99 -9.02 -9.89
C THR A 84 -2.84 -8.05 -9.06
N ILE A 85 -2.18 -7.15 -8.30
CA ILE A 85 -2.88 -6.14 -7.48
C ILE A 85 -3.54 -5.06 -8.37
N ALA A 86 -2.95 -4.72 -9.51
CA ALA A 86 -3.61 -3.86 -10.49
C ALA A 86 -4.89 -4.52 -11.06
N ALA A 87 -4.84 -5.83 -11.34
CA ALA A 87 -5.99 -6.60 -11.81
C ALA A 87 -7.08 -6.75 -10.74
N ASP A 88 -6.71 -6.91 -9.47
CA ASP A 88 -7.63 -6.87 -8.32
C ASP A 88 -8.53 -5.63 -8.39
N PHE A 89 -7.93 -4.45 -8.53
CA PHE A 89 -8.71 -3.20 -8.60
C PHE A 89 -9.51 -3.08 -9.90
N ALA A 90 -8.94 -3.42 -11.06
CA ALA A 90 -9.65 -3.34 -12.33
C ALA A 90 -10.88 -4.28 -12.38
N ILE A 91 -10.73 -5.52 -11.91
CA ILE A 91 -11.84 -6.49 -11.82
C ILE A 91 -12.83 -6.08 -10.72
N GLY A 92 -12.34 -5.51 -9.61
CA GLY A 92 -13.18 -4.92 -8.57
C GLY A 92 -14.10 -3.85 -9.12
N LEU A 93 -13.56 -2.89 -9.91
CA LEU A 93 -14.35 -1.86 -10.59
C LEU A 93 -15.35 -2.47 -11.59
N GLU A 94 -14.94 -3.45 -12.40
CA GLU A 94 -15.84 -4.14 -13.34
C GLU A 94 -17.03 -4.79 -12.62
N LYS A 95 -16.77 -5.50 -11.52
CA LYS A 95 -17.83 -6.17 -10.73
C LYS A 95 -18.74 -5.20 -9.99
N LEU A 96 -18.22 -4.03 -9.63
CA LEU A 96 -18.99 -2.93 -9.05
C LEU A 96 -19.68 -2.06 -10.11
N GLN A 97 -19.52 -2.38 -11.40
CA GLN A 97 -20.06 -1.62 -12.52
C GLN A 97 -19.59 -0.16 -12.53
N ILE A 98 -18.34 0.06 -12.14
CA ILE A 98 -17.65 1.34 -12.26
C ILE A 98 -16.82 1.29 -13.55
N ASP A 99 -17.21 2.12 -14.51
CA ASP A 99 -16.62 2.09 -15.85
C ASP A 99 -15.16 2.51 -15.84
N ALA A 100 -14.86 3.69 -15.29
CA ALA A 100 -13.52 4.23 -15.19
C ALA A 100 -13.41 5.23 -14.03
N VAL A 101 -12.19 5.42 -13.53
CA VAL A 101 -11.91 6.29 -12.37
C VAL A 101 -10.78 7.27 -12.65
N HIS A 102 -10.84 8.45 -12.06
CA HIS A 102 -9.63 9.16 -11.65
C HIS A 102 -9.01 8.40 -10.48
N ALA A 103 -7.68 8.26 -10.41
CA ALA A 103 -7.07 7.51 -9.31
C ALA A 103 -5.95 8.29 -8.61
N ILE A 104 -5.90 8.18 -7.29
CA ILE A 104 -4.83 8.71 -6.44
C ILE A 104 -4.07 7.55 -5.80
N GLY A 105 -2.76 7.49 -6.07
CA GLY A 105 -1.81 6.63 -5.37
C GLY A 105 -1.19 7.42 -4.25
N THR A 106 -1.41 7.02 -3.00
CA THR A 106 -1.03 7.79 -1.80
C THR A 106 0.39 7.51 -1.29
N HIS A 107 1.08 6.54 -1.91
CA HIS A 107 2.42 6.07 -1.55
C HIS A 107 3.08 5.39 -2.77
N SER A 108 4.41 5.23 -2.74
CA SER A 108 5.21 4.64 -3.82
C SER A 108 4.66 3.32 -4.37
N TRP A 109 4.25 2.40 -3.50
CA TRP A 109 3.66 1.12 -3.92
C TRP A 109 2.35 1.28 -4.71
N SER A 110 1.43 2.11 -4.23
CA SER A 110 0.12 2.36 -4.83
C SER A 110 0.28 3.12 -6.15
N SER A 111 1.29 3.98 -6.24
CA SER A 111 1.69 4.65 -7.46
C SER A 111 2.15 3.65 -8.52
N GLU A 112 3.00 2.68 -8.16
CA GLU A 112 3.44 1.61 -9.06
C GLU A 112 2.29 0.65 -9.46
N ILE A 113 1.34 0.38 -8.57
CA ILE A 113 0.13 -0.40 -8.87
C ILE A 113 -0.75 0.33 -9.89
N LEU A 114 -1.07 1.60 -9.63
CA LEU A 114 -1.95 2.39 -10.50
C LEU A 114 -1.34 2.64 -11.88
N LEU A 115 -0.01 2.80 -11.96
CA LEU A 115 0.67 2.92 -13.23
C LEU A 115 0.57 1.64 -14.07
N ARG A 116 0.71 0.46 -13.43
CA ARG A 116 0.45 -0.84 -14.10
C ARG A 116 -1.01 -1.02 -14.47
N MET A 117 -1.93 -0.55 -13.63
CA MET A 117 -3.36 -0.56 -13.92
C MET A 117 -3.68 0.28 -15.16
N ALA A 118 -3.10 1.48 -15.29
CA ALA A 118 -3.25 2.32 -16.48
C ALA A 118 -2.64 1.68 -17.73
N ALA A 119 -1.52 0.97 -17.61
CA ALA A 119 -0.88 0.29 -18.73
C ALA A 119 -1.65 -0.96 -19.21
N VAL A 120 -2.16 -1.77 -18.28
CA VAL A 120 -2.83 -3.05 -18.59
C VAL A 120 -4.33 -2.88 -18.84
N PHE A 121 -4.97 -1.98 -18.09
CA PHE A 121 -6.41 -1.71 -18.13
C PHE A 121 -6.68 -0.21 -18.43
N PRO A 122 -6.18 0.34 -19.56
CA PRO A 122 -6.27 1.78 -19.85
C PRO A 122 -7.71 2.30 -19.95
N ALA A 123 -8.71 1.43 -20.16
CA ALA A 123 -10.12 1.81 -20.16
C ALA A 123 -10.67 2.08 -18.76
N LYS A 124 -10.02 1.58 -17.69
CA LYS A 124 -10.45 1.76 -16.30
C LYS A 124 -9.89 3.01 -15.63
N VAL A 125 -8.98 3.73 -16.28
CA VAL A 125 -8.27 4.87 -15.68
C VAL A 125 -8.40 6.11 -16.56
N ILE A 126 -8.95 7.18 -16.00
CA ILE A 126 -9.16 8.47 -16.68
C ILE A 126 -7.94 9.38 -16.49
N SER A 127 -7.46 9.51 -15.26
CA SER A 127 -6.24 10.24 -14.93
C SER A 127 -5.60 9.70 -13.66
N LEU A 128 -4.29 9.95 -13.47
CA LEU A 128 -3.53 9.49 -12.31
C LEU A 128 -2.91 10.65 -11.54
N CYS A 129 -3.06 10.66 -10.22
CA CYS A 129 -2.25 11.46 -9.31
C CYS A 129 -1.43 10.52 -8.43
N LEU A 130 -0.11 10.46 -8.63
CA LEU A 130 0.77 9.48 -8.01
C LEU A 130 1.72 10.17 -7.03
N CYS A 131 1.67 9.77 -5.77
CA CYS A 131 2.56 10.28 -4.73
C CYS A 131 3.83 9.43 -4.63
N SER A 132 4.99 10.10 -4.53
CA SER A 132 6.31 9.51 -4.32
C SER A 132 6.58 8.30 -5.23
N ILE A 133 6.42 8.49 -6.54
CA ILE A 133 6.76 7.45 -7.53
C ILE A 133 8.28 7.20 -7.50
N PRO A 134 8.73 5.94 -7.35
CA PRO A 134 10.15 5.65 -7.36
C PRO A 134 10.81 6.07 -8.69
N PRO A 135 12.11 6.42 -8.67
CA PRO A 135 12.87 6.59 -9.91
C PRO A 135 12.82 5.29 -10.74
N PRO A 136 13.10 5.34 -12.05
CA PRO A 136 13.18 4.14 -12.86
C PRO A 136 14.17 3.12 -12.27
N VAL A 137 15.41 3.53 -12.03
CA VAL A 137 16.44 2.67 -11.45
C VAL A 137 16.60 3.00 -9.97
N ALA A 138 16.30 2.04 -9.09
CA ALA A 138 16.63 2.16 -7.68
C ALA A 138 18.16 2.14 -7.48
N LYS A 139 18.65 2.94 -6.53
CA LYS A 139 20.07 2.90 -6.16
C LYS A 139 20.36 1.59 -5.42
N GLY A 140 21.45 0.90 -5.75
CA GLY A 140 21.74 -0.42 -5.19
C GLY A 140 21.79 -0.50 -3.66
N PHE A 141 22.19 0.58 -2.97
CA PHE A 141 22.17 0.61 -1.51
C PHE A 141 20.74 0.57 -0.93
N LEU A 142 19.74 1.05 -1.67
CA LEU A 142 18.33 1.02 -1.23
C LEU A 142 17.81 -0.40 -1.16
N GLU A 143 18.21 -1.27 -2.11
CA GLU A 143 17.83 -2.69 -2.09
C GLU A 143 18.32 -3.37 -0.80
N ARG A 144 19.61 -3.18 -0.46
CA ARG A 144 20.17 -3.69 0.78
C ARG A 144 19.47 -3.10 2.02
N ALA A 145 19.26 -1.79 2.05
CA ALA A 145 18.62 -1.13 3.19
C ALA A 145 17.17 -1.61 3.39
N PHE A 146 16.39 -1.79 2.32
CA PHE A 146 15.05 -2.35 2.42
C PHE A 146 15.06 -3.80 2.91
N GLN A 147 16.01 -4.61 2.44
CA GLN A 147 16.15 -6.00 2.90
C GLN A 147 16.48 -6.06 4.39
N GLU A 148 17.50 -5.32 4.85
CA GLU A 148 17.91 -5.26 6.25
C GLU A 148 16.75 -4.78 7.14
N CYS A 149 16.03 -3.72 6.72
CA CYS A 149 14.88 -3.22 7.49
C CYS A 149 13.73 -4.23 7.55
N PHE A 150 13.46 -4.95 6.46
CA PHE A 150 12.45 -6.00 6.46
C PHE A 150 12.86 -7.17 7.36
N GLU A 151 14.12 -7.59 7.32
CA GLU A 151 14.65 -8.68 8.15
C GLU A 151 14.57 -8.32 9.63
N SER A 152 15.04 -7.15 10.06
CA SER A 152 14.95 -6.71 11.45
C SER A 152 13.51 -6.47 11.91
N PHE A 153 12.58 -6.14 11.00
CA PHE A 153 11.17 -5.96 11.36
C PHE A 153 10.39 -7.29 11.42
N ALA A 154 10.59 -8.18 10.46
CA ALA A 154 9.81 -9.40 10.29
C ALA A 154 10.45 -10.62 10.98
N ASN A 155 11.77 -10.65 11.14
CA ASN A 155 12.51 -11.75 11.75
C ASN A 155 13.61 -11.25 12.72
N PRO A 156 13.28 -10.41 13.72
CA PRO A 156 14.24 -9.91 14.69
C PRO A 156 14.79 -11.02 15.60
N GLU A 157 16.07 -10.91 15.98
CA GLU A 157 16.72 -11.74 17.01
C GLU A 157 16.42 -11.24 18.43
N SER A 158 16.04 -9.97 18.58
CA SER A 158 15.75 -9.33 19.87
C SER A 158 14.65 -8.26 19.78
N VAL A 159 14.12 -7.82 20.93
CA VAL A 159 13.12 -6.74 20.97
C VAL A 159 13.76 -5.42 20.53
N GLU A 160 15.02 -5.22 20.88
CA GLU A 160 15.82 -4.05 20.52
C GLU A 160 16.02 -3.97 19.00
N GLU A 161 16.41 -5.07 18.35
CA GLU A 161 16.53 -5.13 16.89
C GLU A 161 15.20 -4.86 16.20
N TRP A 162 14.11 -5.40 16.76
CA TRP A 162 12.78 -5.13 16.22
C TRP A 162 12.42 -3.64 16.30
N ASP A 163 12.73 -2.97 17.42
CA ASP A 163 12.49 -1.53 17.57
C ASP A 163 13.31 -0.70 16.58
N GLU A 164 14.57 -1.09 16.34
CA GLU A 164 15.42 -0.49 15.32
C GLU A 164 14.81 -0.67 13.92
N GLY A 165 14.33 -1.89 13.59
CA GLY A 165 13.63 -2.19 12.35
C GLY A 165 12.37 -1.33 12.17
N ALA A 166 11.52 -1.25 13.20
CA ALA A 166 10.31 -0.42 13.19
C ALA A 166 10.65 1.08 13.01
N GLY A 167 11.69 1.55 13.71
CA GLY A 167 12.22 2.91 13.57
C GLY A 167 12.74 3.21 12.17
N ALA A 168 13.40 2.25 11.52
CA ALA A 168 13.90 2.39 10.16
C ALA A 168 12.75 2.44 9.13
N VAL A 169 11.73 1.59 9.26
CA VAL A 169 10.52 1.67 8.40
C VAL A 169 9.79 2.99 8.60
N GLN A 170 9.71 3.49 9.84
CA GLN A 170 9.15 4.83 10.11
C GLN A 170 9.99 5.91 9.41
N TRP A 171 11.31 5.86 9.54
CA TRP A 171 12.23 6.81 8.92
C TRP A 171 12.08 6.85 7.39
N PHE A 172 11.89 5.69 6.73
CA PHE A 172 11.65 5.66 5.28
C PHE A 172 10.38 6.40 4.86
N ASN A 173 9.31 6.29 5.65
CA ASN A 173 8.03 6.93 5.33
C ASN A 173 8.05 8.44 5.66
N PHE A 174 8.69 8.82 6.75
CA PHE A 174 8.50 10.13 7.38
C PHE A 174 9.75 11.00 7.42
N GLY A 175 10.92 10.46 7.10
CA GLY A 175 12.20 11.13 7.31
C GLY A 175 12.40 11.44 8.79
N ASN A 176 12.90 12.65 9.10
CA ASN A 176 13.15 13.09 10.45
C ASN A 176 11.86 13.18 11.29
N PRO A 177 11.66 12.31 12.30
CA PRO A 177 10.42 12.27 13.10
C PRO A 177 10.13 13.57 13.85
N SER A 178 11.16 14.39 14.13
CA SER A 178 10.97 15.69 14.79
C SER A 178 10.26 16.73 13.93
N LEU A 179 10.17 16.49 12.61
CA LEU A 179 9.45 17.34 11.66
C LEU A 179 8.00 16.92 11.45
N ILE A 180 7.59 15.77 12.02
CA ILE A 180 6.27 15.18 11.81
C ILE A 180 5.45 15.24 13.09
N GLU A 181 4.15 15.51 12.96
CA GLU A 181 3.24 15.49 14.09
C GLU A 181 3.22 14.10 14.76
N ARG A 182 3.36 14.07 16.09
CA ARG A 182 3.48 12.82 16.85
C ARG A 182 2.28 11.90 16.69
N ASP A 183 1.07 12.46 16.59
CA ASP A 183 -0.15 11.68 16.41
C ASP A 183 -0.17 10.91 15.08
N ILE A 184 0.43 11.47 14.02
CA ILE A 184 0.58 10.77 12.72
C ILE A 184 1.52 9.57 12.86
N LEU A 185 2.64 9.75 13.56
CA LEU A 185 3.61 8.67 13.79
C LEU A 185 3.02 7.56 14.67
N ASP A 186 2.28 7.94 15.73
CA ASP A 186 1.61 7.01 16.63
C ASP A 186 0.52 6.20 15.93
N GLU A 187 -0.30 6.84 15.09
CA GLU A 187 -1.34 6.16 14.31
C GLU A 187 -0.73 5.14 13.35
N TRP A 188 0.30 5.57 12.59
CA TRP A 188 1.03 4.69 11.68
C TRP A 188 1.61 3.47 12.42
N ALA A 189 2.33 3.71 13.51
CA ALA A 189 2.97 2.65 14.29
C ALA A 189 1.92 1.71 14.90
N SER A 190 0.81 2.25 15.41
CA SER A 190 -0.28 1.46 15.98
C SER A 190 -0.85 0.45 14.98
N ILE A 191 -1.04 0.84 13.71
CA ILE A 191 -1.52 -0.05 12.65
C ILE A 191 -0.48 -1.11 12.34
N VAL A 192 0.77 -0.69 12.09
CA VAL A 192 1.85 -1.58 11.64
C VAL A 192 2.19 -2.63 12.70
N ILE A 193 2.37 -2.23 13.95
CA ILE A 193 2.79 -3.11 15.05
C ILE A 193 1.69 -4.12 15.38
N ARG A 194 0.42 -3.70 15.29
CA ARG A 194 -0.72 -4.59 15.51
C ARG A 194 -0.90 -5.63 14.42
N ARG A 195 -0.76 -5.22 13.15
CA ARG A 195 -1.12 -6.05 12.00
C ARG A 195 0.03 -6.93 11.54
N TYR A 196 1.24 -6.41 11.66
CA TYR A 196 2.45 -7.04 11.16
C TYR A 196 3.51 -7.18 12.25
N PRO A 197 3.18 -7.65 13.48
CA PRO A 197 4.20 -7.98 14.46
C PRO A 197 5.10 -9.12 13.94
N PRO A 198 6.26 -9.39 14.58
CA PRO A 198 7.11 -10.53 14.25
C PRO A 198 6.38 -11.88 14.27
N SER A 199 5.36 -12.01 15.13
CA SER A 199 4.45 -13.16 15.20
C SER A 199 3.49 -13.28 14.00
N ARG A 200 3.57 -12.39 13.02
CA ARG A 200 2.83 -12.39 11.75
C ARG A 200 3.75 -11.99 10.60
N SER A 201 5.02 -12.40 10.67
CA SER A 201 6.04 -12.09 9.67
C SER A 201 5.66 -12.54 8.25
N VAL A 202 4.96 -13.66 8.13
CA VAL A 202 4.38 -14.15 6.87
C VAL A 202 3.39 -13.14 6.28
N ASP A 203 2.49 -12.60 7.09
CA ASP A 203 1.51 -11.59 6.66
C ASP A 203 2.22 -10.30 6.24
N CYS A 204 3.21 -9.86 7.02
CA CYS A 204 4.06 -8.72 6.66
C CYS A 204 4.74 -8.93 5.30
N CYS A 205 5.33 -10.10 5.09
CA CYS A 205 6.00 -10.47 3.84
C CYS A 205 5.04 -10.41 2.65
N LEU A 206 3.84 -10.98 2.78
CA LEU A 206 2.83 -10.99 1.74
C LEU A 206 2.39 -9.56 1.34
N CYS A 207 2.37 -8.62 2.28
CA CYS A 207 2.10 -7.21 1.99
C CYS A 207 3.22 -6.54 1.20
N VAL A 208 4.47 -6.72 1.60
CA VAL A 208 5.60 -5.95 1.06
C VAL A 208 6.26 -6.58 -0.16
N TRP A 209 6.20 -7.91 -0.30
CA TRP A 209 6.93 -8.65 -1.32
C TRP A 209 6.64 -8.21 -2.75
N PRO A 210 5.37 -7.95 -3.17
CA PRO A 210 5.09 -7.47 -4.52
C PRO A 210 5.81 -6.16 -4.84
N PHE A 211 5.91 -5.24 -3.87
CA PHE A 211 6.58 -3.96 -4.06
C PHE A 211 8.12 -4.07 -4.00
N LEU A 212 8.64 -4.82 -3.02
CA LEU A 212 10.08 -5.05 -2.87
C LEU A 212 10.65 -5.79 -4.08
N SER A 213 9.96 -6.84 -4.56
CA SER A 213 10.38 -7.60 -5.74
C SER A 213 10.40 -6.74 -7.00
N ALA A 214 9.43 -5.82 -7.16
CA ALA A 214 9.40 -4.91 -8.29
C ALA A 214 10.49 -3.83 -8.24
N SER A 215 10.94 -3.47 -7.03
CA SER A 215 11.88 -2.37 -6.78
C SER A 215 13.34 -2.80 -6.65
N LYS A 216 13.67 -4.08 -6.87
CA LYS A 216 15.05 -4.59 -6.82
C LYS A 216 15.93 -3.85 -7.81
N ALA A 217 17.08 -3.33 -7.38
CA ALA A 217 18.02 -2.67 -8.28
C ALA A 217 18.73 -3.70 -9.19
N SER A 218 18.93 -4.92 -8.68
CA SER A 218 19.54 -6.05 -9.40
C SER A 218 18.66 -6.60 -10.54
N LYS A 219 17.34 -6.62 -10.35
CA LYS A 219 16.35 -7.13 -11.31
C LYS A 219 15.02 -6.35 -11.18
N PRO A 220 14.99 -5.08 -11.60
CA PRO A 220 13.80 -4.23 -11.49
C PRO A 220 12.68 -4.73 -12.42
N ASP A 221 11.44 -4.67 -11.93
CA ASP A 221 10.25 -5.05 -12.69
C ASP A 221 9.69 -3.84 -13.44
N TYR A 222 10.34 -3.46 -14.54
CA TYR A 222 9.86 -2.37 -15.36
C TYR A 222 8.55 -2.71 -16.06
N ILE A 223 7.68 -1.70 -16.23
CA ILE A 223 6.59 -1.79 -17.20
C ILE A 223 7.22 -1.81 -18.60
N PRO A 224 7.08 -2.91 -19.37
CA PRO A 224 7.66 -3.01 -20.72
C PRO A 224 7.13 -1.90 -21.65
N ASP A 225 7.95 -1.45 -22.60
CA ASP A 225 7.62 -0.33 -23.50
C ASP A 225 6.27 -0.50 -24.21
N GLY A 226 5.93 -1.72 -24.63
CA GLY A 226 4.66 -2.03 -25.28
C GLY A 226 3.44 -1.96 -24.37
N LEU A 227 3.59 -2.09 -23.05
CA LEU A 227 2.54 -1.79 -22.08
C LEU A 227 2.57 -0.31 -21.67
N ARG A 228 3.76 0.26 -21.51
CA ARG A 228 3.96 1.65 -21.10
C ARG A 228 3.31 2.64 -22.05
N SER A 229 3.35 2.34 -23.36
CA SER A 229 2.71 3.15 -24.40
C SER A 229 1.18 3.24 -24.28
N GLU A 230 0.54 2.29 -23.58
CA GLU A 230 -0.91 2.26 -23.35
C GLU A 230 -1.34 3.25 -22.25
N ALA A 231 -0.43 3.63 -21.35
CA ALA A 231 -0.66 4.61 -20.28
C ALA A 231 -0.66 6.06 -20.81
N ASN A 232 -1.38 6.30 -21.93
CA ASN A 232 -1.57 7.59 -22.54
C ASN A 232 -2.79 8.30 -21.94
N LEU A 233 -2.56 8.95 -20.80
CA LEU A 233 -3.55 9.69 -19.99
C LEU A 233 -2.86 10.82 -19.20
N PRO A 234 -3.60 11.79 -18.64
CA PRO A 234 -3.05 12.83 -17.78
C PRO A 234 -2.49 12.25 -16.47
N ILE A 235 -1.25 12.64 -16.12
CA ILE A 235 -0.56 12.16 -14.92
C ILE A 235 0.05 13.31 -14.13
N LEU A 236 -0.37 13.46 -12.88
CA LEU A 236 0.28 14.32 -11.90
C LEU A 236 1.17 13.48 -10.99
N PHE A 237 2.46 13.80 -10.93
CA PHE A 237 3.35 13.28 -9.90
C PHE A 237 3.51 14.29 -8.77
N LEU A 238 3.23 13.85 -7.55
CA LEU A 238 3.50 14.61 -6.33
C LEU A 238 4.68 13.96 -5.61
N THR A 239 5.67 14.75 -5.24
CA THR A 239 6.86 14.30 -4.51
C THR A 239 7.20 15.31 -3.43
N GLY A 240 7.80 14.86 -2.33
CA GLY A 240 8.31 15.74 -1.30
C GLY A 240 9.78 16.10 -1.51
N ASP A 241 10.19 17.33 -1.19
CA ASP A 241 11.61 17.71 -1.26
C ASP A 241 12.47 17.10 -0.14
N ASN A 242 11.84 16.53 0.90
CA ASN A 242 12.48 15.75 1.96
C ASN A 242 12.34 14.24 1.72
N ASP A 243 11.79 13.81 0.58
CA ASP A 243 11.79 12.41 0.15
C ASP A 243 13.17 12.03 -0.42
N THR A 244 13.91 11.22 0.33
CA THR A 244 15.26 10.79 -0.06
C THR A 244 15.27 9.66 -1.11
N ILE A 245 14.12 9.05 -1.37
CA ILE A 245 13.98 7.89 -2.27
C ILE A 245 13.39 8.35 -3.60
N SER A 246 12.21 8.96 -3.57
CA SER A 246 11.40 9.30 -4.74
C SER A 246 11.57 10.76 -5.16
N THR A 247 12.82 11.18 -5.33
CA THR A 247 13.19 12.59 -5.61
C THR A 247 12.46 13.18 -6.82
N ALA A 248 12.35 14.52 -6.87
CA ALA A 248 11.76 15.22 -8.01
C ALA A 248 12.45 14.92 -9.36
N ALA A 249 13.78 14.79 -9.36
CA ALA A 249 14.52 14.40 -10.56
C ALA A 249 14.17 12.97 -11.00
N GLY A 250 14.05 12.03 -10.07
CA GLY A 250 13.63 10.66 -10.35
C GLY A 250 12.18 10.58 -10.84
N SER A 251 11.28 11.37 -10.25
CA SER A 251 9.90 11.50 -10.69
C SER A 251 9.81 12.07 -12.10
N GLN A 252 10.60 13.09 -12.43
CA GLN A 252 10.65 13.65 -13.79
C GLN A 252 11.19 12.62 -14.80
N GLN A 253 12.26 11.89 -14.48
CA GLN A 253 12.74 10.79 -15.32
C GLN A 253 11.66 9.75 -15.57
N ARG A 254 10.89 9.39 -14.54
CA ARG A 254 9.78 8.46 -14.69
C ARG A 254 8.65 9.03 -15.55
N LEU A 255 8.41 10.34 -15.52
CA LEU A 255 7.41 10.97 -16.37
C LEU A 255 7.86 11.00 -17.84
N ASP A 256 9.14 11.28 -18.08
CA ASP A 256 9.75 11.34 -19.41
C ASP A 256 9.76 9.97 -20.11
N GLU A 257 9.65 8.88 -19.35
CA GLU A 257 9.50 7.52 -19.85
C GLU A 257 8.10 7.18 -20.36
N LEU A 258 7.09 7.96 -19.99
CA LEU A 258 5.69 7.73 -20.33
C LEU A 258 5.29 8.50 -21.60
N PRO A 259 4.20 8.10 -22.29
CA PRO A 259 3.68 8.88 -23.39
C PRO A 259 3.45 10.33 -22.99
N PHE A 260 3.97 11.27 -23.78
CA PHE A 260 3.77 12.68 -23.54
C PHE A 260 2.27 13.03 -23.52
N HIS A 261 1.89 13.83 -22.55
CA HIS A 261 0.54 14.36 -22.42
C HIS A 261 0.62 15.78 -21.85
N GLU A 262 -0.11 16.73 -22.44
CA GLU A 262 0.03 18.16 -22.14
C GLU A 262 -0.33 18.54 -20.70
N TYR A 263 -1.23 17.76 -20.09
CA TYR A 263 -1.65 17.93 -18.70
C TYR A 263 -0.77 17.16 -17.70
N SER A 264 0.26 16.44 -18.15
CA SER A 264 1.13 15.69 -17.25
C SER A 264 2.25 16.54 -16.69
N THR A 265 2.50 16.44 -15.38
CA THR A 265 3.47 17.31 -14.69
C THR A 265 3.95 16.71 -13.38
N VAL A 266 5.11 17.17 -12.91
CA VAL A 266 5.67 16.87 -11.59
C VAL A 266 5.56 18.11 -10.70
N LYS A 267 5.07 17.94 -9.48
CA LYS A 267 5.03 18.99 -8.44
C LYS A 267 5.76 18.51 -7.19
N THR A 268 6.57 19.39 -6.63
CA THR A 268 7.31 19.14 -5.40
C THR A 268 6.66 19.90 -4.24
N LEU A 269 6.32 19.18 -3.17
CA LEU A 269 5.81 19.73 -1.93
C LEU A 269 6.99 20.00 -0.99
N LYS A 270 7.00 21.21 -0.42
CA LYS A 270 8.04 21.67 0.48
C LYS A 270 7.94 20.95 1.83
N ASP A 271 9.09 20.58 2.38
CA ASP A 271 9.29 19.88 3.66
C ASP A 271 8.61 18.50 3.74
N ALA A 272 8.04 18.00 2.64
CA ALA A 272 7.28 16.77 2.62
C ALA A 272 8.18 15.52 2.51
N PRO A 273 7.93 14.46 3.30
CA PRO A 273 8.63 13.18 3.19
C PRO A 273 7.97 12.29 2.13
N LEU A 274 8.36 11.00 2.09
CA LEU A 274 7.77 10.01 1.20
C LEU A 274 6.26 9.83 1.41
N LEU A 275 5.81 9.77 2.66
CA LEU A 275 4.38 9.71 3.00
C LEU A 275 3.74 11.11 3.02
N LEU A 276 3.99 11.90 1.96
CA LEU A 276 3.48 13.27 1.79
C LEU A 276 1.96 13.36 1.90
N PHE A 277 1.25 12.33 1.44
CA PHE A 277 -0.21 12.32 1.44
C PHE A 277 -0.80 12.48 2.85
N ARG A 278 -0.17 11.86 3.85
CA ARG A 278 -0.62 11.91 5.25
C ARG A 278 -0.09 13.14 5.98
N THR A 279 1.13 13.56 5.67
CA THR A 279 1.84 14.64 6.40
C THR A 279 1.50 16.03 5.86
N HIS A 280 1.16 16.13 4.57
CA HIS A 280 0.83 17.36 3.86
C HIS A 280 -0.50 17.22 3.09
N PRO A 281 -1.61 16.82 3.76
CA PRO A 281 -2.86 16.49 3.09
C PRO A 281 -3.50 17.70 2.40
N LYS A 282 -3.35 18.91 2.97
CA LYS A 282 -3.94 20.14 2.42
C LYS A 282 -3.26 20.56 1.13
N GLU A 283 -1.93 20.51 1.10
CA GLU A 283 -1.10 20.82 -0.06
C GLU A 283 -1.31 19.79 -1.16
N THR A 284 -1.35 18.51 -0.78
CA THR A 284 -1.66 17.39 -1.69
C THR A 284 -3.02 17.60 -2.35
N LEU A 285 -4.05 17.90 -1.55
CA LEU A 285 -5.41 18.16 -2.03
C LEU A 285 -5.46 19.39 -2.94
N ALA A 286 -4.81 20.49 -2.55
CA ALA A 286 -4.80 21.72 -3.35
C ALA A 286 -4.17 21.49 -4.72
N HIS A 287 -3.01 20.81 -4.79
CA HIS A 287 -2.36 20.48 -6.05
C HIS A 287 -3.20 19.54 -6.91
N TYR A 288 -3.80 18.51 -6.30
CA TYR A 288 -4.67 17.58 -7.02
C TYR A 288 -5.90 18.29 -7.61
N MET A 289 -6.61 19.08 -6.80
CA MET A 289 -7.83 19.75 -7.22
C MET A 289 -7.58 20.83 -8.28
N ASP A 290 -6.49 21.60 -8.16
CA ASP A 290 -6.08 22.58 -9.16
C ASP A 290 -5.79 21.91 -10.51
N TRP A 291 -5.06 20.80 -10.48
CA TRP A 291 -4.72 20.03 -11.69
C TRP A 291 -5.92 19.32 -12.32
N VAL A 292 -6.74 18.62 -11.52
CA VAL A 292 -7.83 17.79 -12.03
C VAL A 292 -8.99 18.62 -12.58
N LYS A 293 -9.15 19.86 -12.10
CA LYS A 293 -10.21 20.78 -12.55
C LYS A 293 -10.25 20.93 -14.07
N ASP A 294 -9.09 21.13 -14.70
CA ASP A 294 -9.02 21.30 -16.16
C ASP A 294 -9.47 20.03 -16.91
N ILE A 295 -9.19 18.85 -16.36
CA ILE A 295 -9.60 17.56 -16.90
C ILE A 295 -11.12 17.41 -16.77
N LEU A 296 -11.68 17.76 -15.60
CA LEU A 296 -13.11 17.69 -15.30
C LEU A 296 -13.96 18.65 -16.14
N GLU A 297 -13.44 19.83 -16.46
CA GLU A 297 -14.11 20.84 -17.30
C GLU A 297 -14.19 20.43 -18.79
N GLY A 298 -13.79 19.19 -19.13
CA GLY A 298 -13.94 18.65 -20.48
C GLY A 298 -12.89 19.15 -21.46
N LYS A 299 -11.83 19.83 -20.99
CA LYS A 299 -10.66 20.15 -21.83
C LYS A 299 -9.88 18.89 -22.24
N TYR A 300 -10.17 17.76 -21.58
CA TYR A 300 -9.75 16.44 -21.98
C TYR A 300 -10.96 15.61 -22.47
N SER A 301 -11.16 15.52 -23.78
CA SER A 301 -12.17 14.62 -24.37
C SER A 301 -11.51 13.37 -24.95
N ASN A 302 -10.91 12.53 -24.11
CA ASN A 302 -10.77 11.14 -24.55
C ASN A 302 -12.12 10.47 -24.35
N ASN A 303 -12.87 10.33 -25.44
CA ASN A 303 -14.06 9.48 -25.57
C ASN A 303 -13.75 7.98 -25.34
N LYS A 304 -12.84 7.64 -24.43
CA LYS A 304 -12.58 6.27 -23.99
C LYS A 304 -13.66 5.77 -23.02
N GLY A 305 -14.42 6.67 -22.39
CA GLY A 305 -15.46 6.32 -21.41
C GLY A 305 -16.78 5.79 -21.98
N ALA A 306 -17.00 5.80 -23.30
CA ALA A 306 -18.32 5.50 -23.87
C ALA A 306 -18.46 4.16 -24.60
N GLU A 307 -17.38 3.43 -24.94
CA GLU A 307 -17.52 2.29 -25.88
C GLU A 307 -16.75 0.99 -25.57
N LYS A 308 -15.93 0.90 -24.53
CA LYS A 308 -15.23 -0.38 -24.24
C LYS A 308 -15.21 -0.68 -22.75
N SER A 309 -16.11 -1.56 -22.30
CA SER A 309 -15.79 -2.44 -21.17
C SER A 309 -14.40 -3.02 -21.44
N ALA A 310 -13.53 -2.98 -20.43
CA ALA A 310 -12.17 -3.47 -20.57
C ALA A 310 -12.26 -4.96 -20.97
N CYS A 311 -11.82 -5.29 -22.18
CA CYS A 311 -11.73 -6.70 -22.56
C CYS A 311 -10.62 -7.33 -21.72
N LEU A 312 -10.98 -7.92 -20.59
CA LEU A 312 -10.05 -8.51 -19.63
C LEU A 312 -9.14 -9.55 -20.30
N GLN A 313 -9.66 -10.27 -21.31
CA GLN A 313 -8.88 -11.18 -22.14
C GLN A 313 -7.77 -10.47 -22.91
N SER A 314 -8.04 -9.32 -23.53
CA SER A 314 -7.00 -8.58 -24.25
C SER A 314 -5.94 -8.02 -23.32
N SER A 315 -6.29 -7.69 -22.07
CA SER A 315 -5.32 -7.33 -21.04
C SER A 315 -4.37 -8.49 -20.71
N LEU A 316 -4.83 -9.74 -20.63
CA LEU A 316 -3.95 -10.91 -20.48
C LEU A 316 -3.05 -11.11 -21.70
N GLU A 317 -3.59 -10.95 -22.90
CA GLU A 317 -2.82 -11.06 -24.15
C GLU A 317 -1.69 -10.03 -24.22
N LYS A 318 -1.96 -8.78 -23.78
CA LYS A 318 -0.95 -7.72 -23.69
C LYS A 318 0.19 -8.10 -22.73
N ILE A 319 -0.13 -8.62 -21.54
CA ILE A 319 0.90 -9.10 -20.60
C ILE A 319 1.69 -10.25 -21.21
N ALA A 320 0.99 -11.27 -21.74
CA ALA A 320 1.61 -12.45 -22.36
C ALA A 320 2.61 -12.06 -23.47
N LEU A 321 2.22 -11.12 -24.34
CA LEU A 321 3.06 -10.63 -25.43
C LEU A 321 4.30 -9.89 -24.91
N ASN A 322 4.12 -8.96 -23.97
CA ASN A 322 5.20 -8.09 -23.48
C ASN A 322 6.21 -8.84 -22.60
N PHE A 323 5.75 -9.84 -21.84
CA PHE A 323 6.61 -10.71 -21.04
C PHE A 323 7.05 -11.98 -21.77
N LYS A 324 6.65 -12.16 -23.04
CA LYS A 324 6.98 -13.33 -23.87
C LYS A 324 6.60 -14.66 -23.21
N ASN A 325 5.44 -14.69 -22.57
CA ASN A 325 4.93 -15.86 -21.86
C ASN A 325 3.50 -16.18 -22.32
N GLU A 326 3.40 -17.05 -23.33
CA GLU A 326 2.13 -17.52 -23.89
C GLU A 326 1.26 -18.31 -22.90
N SER A 327 1.79 -18.77 -21.76
CA SER A 327 0.96 -19.43 -20.75
C SER A 327 -0.03 -18.44 -20.12
N ILE A 328 0.32 -17.16 -20.04
CA ILE A 328 -0.51 -16.11 -19.42
C ILE A 328 -1.82 -15.93 -20.19
N MET A 329 -1.78 -15.95 -21.53
CA MET A 329 -2.97 -15.72 -22.36
C MET A 329 -4.05 -16.80 -22.21
N LYS A 330 -3.69 -17.98 -21.72
CA LYS A 330 -4.58 -19.15 -21.56
C LYS A 330 -5.25 -19.17 -20.18
N ARG A 331 -4.88 -18.27 -19.28
CA ARG A 331 -5.43 -18.18 -17.93
C ARG A 331 -6.81 -17.51 -17.95
N ASP A 332 -7.59 -17.65 -16.87
CA ASP A 332 -8.93 -17.09 -16.77
C ASP A 332 -8.86 -15.56 -16.56
N PRO A 333 -9.35 -14.72 -17.49
CA PRO A 333 -9.32 -13.26 -17.36
C PRO A 333 -10.19 -12.71 -16.22
N MET A 334 -11.09 -13.52 -15.66
CA MET A 334 -11.93 -13.11 -14.52
C MET A 334 -11.28 -13.34 -13.15
N GLN A 335 -10.07 -13.93 -13.13
CA GLN A 335 -9.27 -14.11 -11.91
C GLN A 335 -8.11 -13.12 -11.93
N SER A 336 -8.02 -12.26 -10.92
CA SER A 336 -6.89 -11.34 -10.81
C SER A 336 -5.53 -12.05 -10.71
N ASP A 337 -5.49 -13.22 -10.08
CA ASP A 337 -4.28 -14.06 -9.99
C ASP A 337 -3.74 -14.47 -11.37
N SER A 338 -4.56 -14.47 -12.42
CA SER A 338 -4.12 -14.79 -13.78
C SER A 338 -3.13 -13.78 -14.35
N TYR A 339 -3.13 -12.55 -13.83
CA TYR A 339 -2.36 -11.42 -14.37
C TYR A 339 -0.92 -11.34 -13.85
N ASN A 340 -0.51 -12.23 -12.94
CA ASN A 340 0.88 -12.28 -12.48
C ASN A 340 1.84 -12.60 -13.65
N ARG A 341 2.98 -11.91 -13.68
CA ARG A 341 4.10 -12.14 -14.62
C ARG A 341 5.23 -12.98 -14.03
N ASN A 342 5.18 -13.30 -12.74
CA ASN A 342 6.24 -14.02 -12.04
C ASN A 342 6.64 -15.30 -12.80
N THR A 343 7.95 -15.55 -12.87
CA THR A 343 8.48 -16.82 -13.37
C THR A 343 8.30 -17.93 -12.33
N GLU A 344 8.50 -19.18 -12.73
CA GLU A 344 8.46 -20.31 -11.81
C GLU A 344 9.51 -20.17 -10.70
N GLU A 345 10.72 -19.75 -11.06
CA GLU A 345 11.82 -19.53 -10.11
C GLU A 345 11.51 -18.40 -9.12
N GLU A 346 10.83 -17.34 -9.54
CA GLU A 346 10.42 -16.25 -8.64
C GLU A 346 9.33 -16.71 -7.67
N ASN A 347 8.40 -17.55 -8.13
CA ASN A 347 7.37 -18.13 -7.28
C ASN A 347 7.95 -19.13 -6.28
N GLU A 348 8.91 -19.96 -6.69
CA GLU A 348 9.64 -20.89 -5.81
C GLU A 348 10.47 -20.16 -4.76
N LEU A 349 11.19 -19.10 -5.16
CA LEU A 349 11.95 -18.27 -4.23
C LEU A 349 11.03 -17.64 -3.19
N PHE A 350 9.87 -17.12 -3.62
CA PHE A 350 8.93 -16.52 -2.67
C PHE A 350 8.36 -17.57 -1.70
N GLU A 351 8.04 -18.77 -2.20
CA GLU A 351 7.59 -19.88 -1.38
C GLU A 351 8.65 -20.29 -0.33
N GLU A 352 9.93 -20.31 -0.70
CA GLU A 352 11.02 -20.56 0.23
C GLU A 352 11.09 -19.50 1.34
N VAL A 353 10.98 -18.22 0.97
CA VAL A 353 10.98 -17.11 1.93
C VAL A 353 9.80 -17.23 2.90
N LEU A 354 8.59 -17.50 2.40
CA LEU A 354 7.41 -17.69 3.25
C LEU A 354 7.57 -18.88 4.19
N ARG A 355 8.14 -19.99 3.70
CA ARG A 355 8.42 -21.17 4.53
C ARG A 355 9.43 -20.85 5.63
N MET A 356 10.52 -20.17 5.29
CA MET A 356 11.56 -19.76 6.23
C MET A 356 11.00 -18.82 7.31
N LEU A 357 10.22 -17.81 6.92
CA LEU A 357 9.57 -16.90 7.87
C LEU A 357 8.59 -17.65 8.77
N ASN A 358 7.79 -18.56 8.23
CA ASN A 358 6.86 -19.36 9.02
C ASN A 358 7.58 -20.25 10.06
N THR A 359 8.78 -20.76 9.75
CA THR A 359 9.58 -21.54 10.72
C THR A 359 10.27 -20.69 11.78
N ARG A 360 10.63 -19.44 11.46
CA ARG A 360 11.34 -18.52 12.36
C ARG A 360 10.42 -17.53 13.07
N GLN A 361 9.13 -17.56 12.75
CA GLN A 361 8.15 -16.62 13.25
C GLN A 361 8.24 -16.53 14.79
N VAL A 362 8.56 -15.33 15.26
CA VAL A 362 8.80 -15.08 16.67
C VAL A 362 7.46 -15.04 17.38
N ASN A 363 7.13 -16.13 18.08
CA ASN A 363 5.88 -16.24 18.85
C ASN A 363 6.04 -15.73 20.30
N THR A 364 7.26 -15.36 20.70
CA THR A 364 7.63 -15.07 22.10
C THR A 364 7.37 -13.65 22.54
N PHE A 365 7.28 -12.68 21.60
CA PHE A 365 6.83 -11.33 21.92
C PHE A 365 5.94 -10.76 20.82
N SER A 366 4.79 -10.22 21.24
CA SER A 366 3.88 -9.46 20.40
C SER A 366 3.47 -8.23 21.21
N LEU A 367 3.81 -7.04 20.72
CA LEU A 367 3.33 -5.81 21.33
C LEU A 367 1.90 -5.57 20.85
N PHE A 368 0.98 -5.43 21.81
CA PHE A 368 -0.40 -5.07 21.48
C PHE A 368 -0.43 -3.62 20.99
N GLY A 369 -0.58 -3.42 19.67
CA GLY A 369 -0.89 -2.10 19.11
C GLY A 369 -2.33 -1.66 19.45
N GLY A 370 -2.63 -0.38 19.25
CA GLY A 370 -3.93 0.23 19.59
C GLY A 370 -5.12 -0.33 18.79
N PRO A 371 -6.38 0.01 19.14
CA PRO A 371 -7.58 -0.47 18.47
C PRO A 371 -7.65 -0.05 17.00
N GLU A 372 -7.99 -0.99 16.10
CA GLU A 372 -8.39 -0.64 14.72
C GLU A 372 -9.76 0.04 14.75
N MET A 373 -9.90 1.16 14.03
CA MET A 373 -11.10 2.02 14.08
C MET A 373 -12.41 1.31 13.71
N TRP A 374 -12.35 0.16 13.04
CA TRP A 374 -13.51 -0.63 12.59
C TRP A 374 -13.75 -1.91 13.37
N THR A 375 -12.93 -2.24 14.37
CA THR A 375 -13.11 -3.47 15.15
C THR A 375 -14.29 -3.38 16.11
N GLY A 376 -14.95 -2.22 16.23
CA GLY A 376 -16.06 -2.01 17.17
C GLY A 376 -15.67 -2.26 18.64
N ALA A 377 -14.37 -2.47 18.91
CA ALA A 377 -13.85 -2.81 20.20
C ALA A 377 -13.88 -1.55 21.09
N SER A 378 -14.94 -1.41 21.87
CA SER A 378 -15.03 -0.42 22.93
C SER A 378 -14.27 -0.92 24.15
N PHE A 379 -12.94 -0.97 24.11
CA PHE A 379 -12.19 -0.99 25.36
C PHE A 379 -11.81 0.44 25.72
N LYS A 380 -12.06 0.80 26.97
CA LYS A 380 -11.63 2.08 27.52
C LYS A 380 -10.14 1.91 27.85
N GLU A 381 -9.28 2.27 26.90
CA GLU A 381 -7.84 2.22 27.10
C GLU A 381 -7.47 3.21 28.22
N ILE A 382 -7.16 2.67 29.41
CA ILE A 382 -6.93 3.49 30.62
C ILE A 382 -5.66 4.34 30.45
N VAL A 383 -4.72 3.85 29.64
CA VAL A 383 -3.53 4.58 29.17
C VAL A 383 -3.24 4.13 27.74
N PRO A 384 -3.50 4.94 26.69
CA PRO A 384 -3.17 4.56 25.33
C PRO A 384 -1.69 4.23 25.18
N TRP A 385 -1.40 3.02 24.70
CA TRP A 385 -0.03 2.69 24.32
C TRP A 385 0.30 3.47 23.04
N ARG A 386 1.38 4.26 23.09
CA ARG A 386 1.84 5.11 21.99
C ARG A 386 3.28 4.78 21.70
N PHE A 387 3.58 4.48 20.44
CA PHE A 387 4.94 4.18 19.99
C PHE A 387 5.90 5.34 20.29
N SER A 388 5.43 6.58 20.21
CA SER A 388 6.20 7.79 20.54
C SER A 388 6.57 7.92 22.02
N SER A 389 5.82 7.28 22.93
CA SER A 389 6.03 7.31 24.39
C SER A 389 6.80 6.11 24.94
N ARG A 390 7.27 5.21 24.06
CA ARG A 390 7.91 3.95 24.49
C ARG A 390 9.22 4.15 25.25
N PHE A 391 9.85 5.32 25.10
CA PHE A 391 11.07 5.72 25.82
C PHE A 391 10.81 6.66 26.99
N ASP A 392 9.56 6.95 27.33
CA ASP A 392 9.26 7.79 28.50
C ASP A 392 9.61 6.99 29.77
N GLU A 393 10.80 7.22 30.34
CA GLU A 393 11.29 6.63 31.59
C GLU A 393 10.27 6.73 32.73
N ALA A 394 9.39 7.73 32.69
CA ALA A 394 8.31 7.94 33.63
C ALA A 394 7.26 6.82 33.65
N ARG A 395 7.15 5.96 32.62
CA ARG A 395 6.25 4.78 32.61
C ARG A 395 6.95 3.50 33.09
N LEU A 396 8.25 3.37 32.88
CA LEU A 396 9.05 2.26 33.41
C LEU A 396 9.26 2.35 34.93
N SER A 397 8.98 3.52 35.50
CA SER A 397 9.18 3.86 36.92
C SER A 397 7.88 4.06 37.72
N VAL A 398 6.68 3.88 37.12
CA VAL A 398 5.43 3.83 37.91
C VAL A 398 5.31 2.45 38.52
N GLY A 399 5.71 2.35 39.79
CA GLY A 399 5.64 1.12 40.58
C GLY A 399 4.25 0.47 40.60
N ASP A 400 4.28 -0.83 40.82
CA ASP A 400 3.17 -1.76 41.06
C ASP A 400 1.78 -1.11 41.19
N PRO A 401 0.84 -1.37 40.26
CA PRO A 401 -0.55 -1.10 40.55
C PRO A 401 -0.98 -2.08 41.64
N VAL A 402 -1.31 -1.54 42.81
CA VAL A 402 -2.02 -2.26 43.88
C VAL A 402 -3.27 -2.90 43.27
N PHE A 403 -3.21 -4.21 43.03
CA PHE A 403 -4.36 -5.01 42.62
C PHE A 403 -5.40 -5.02 43.75
N GLN A 404 -6.44 -4.18 43.63
CA GLN A 404 -7.71 -4.48 44.27
C GLN A 404 -8.45 -5.47 43.38
N HIS A 405 -8.37 -6.75 43.76
CA HIS A 405 -9.17 -7.82 43.19
C HIS A 405 -10.67 -7.51 43.32
N THR A 406 -11.35 -7.31 42.20
CA THR A 406 -12.74 -7.73 42.06
C THR A 406 -12.78 -8.90 41.09
N LYS A 407 -13.08 -10.08 41.65
CA LYS A 407 -13.28 -11.35 40.93
C LYS A 407 -14.26 -11.16 39.76
N HIS A 408 -13.76 -11.30 38.55
CA HIS A 408 -14.44 -12.03 37.49
C HIS A 408 -13.39 -12.71 36.61
N ASP A 409 -13.59 -14.00 36.41
CA ASP A 409 -12.65 -14.95 35.80
C ASP A 409 -12.35 -14.57 34.35
N CYS A 410 -11.13 -14.09 34.11
CA CYS A 410 -10.43 -14.24 32.85
C CYS A 410 -9.08 -14.85 33.21
N GLU A 411 -8.81 -16.07 32.73
CA GLU A 411 -7.50 -16.71 32.84
C GLU A 411 -6.49 -15.86 32.05
N ALA A 412 -5.78 -14.98 32.77
CA ALA A 412 -4.57 -14.35 32.28
C ALA A 412 -3.44 -15.38 32.44
N GLU A 413 -3.01 -16.00 31.35
CA GLU A 413 -1.71 -16.67 31.34
C GLU A 413 -0.64 -15.59 31.55
N ALA A 414 0.12 -15.74 32.65
CA ALA A 414 1.25 -14.89 32.94
C ALA A 414 2.29 -15.02 31.82
N ILE A 415 2.53 -13.92 31.10
CA ILE A 415 3.63 -13.83 30.15
C ILE A 415 4.92 -13.78 30.95
N GLU A 416 5.61 -14.92 31.07
CA GLU A 416 7.00 -14.94 31.52
C GLU A 416 7.88 -14.35 30.42
N ILE A 417 8.28 -13.08 30.58
CA ILE A 417 9.31 -12.45 29.76
C ILE A 417 10.64 -13.14 30.11
N LYS A 418 11.12 -14.03 29.25
CA LYS A 418 12.49 -14.56 29.36
C LYS A 418 13.48 -13.45 28.98
N THR A 419 14.20 -12.96 29.98
CA THR A 419 15.26 -11.94 29.84
C THR A 419 16.58 -12.49 29.30
N SER A 420 16.63 -13.76 28.88
CA SER A 420 17.80 -14.33 28.20
C SER A 420 17.40 -15.50 27.31
N VAL A 421 17.89 -15.48 26.07
CA VAL A 421 17.86 -16.61 25.14
C VAL A 421 19.27 -17.17 25.08
N GLU A 422 19.43 -18.47 25.36
CA GLU A 422 20.71 -19.16 25.17
C GLU A 422 21.06 -19.21 23.68
N VAL A 423 22.17 -18.57 23.33
CA VAL A 423 22.71 -18.48 21.97
C VAL A 423 23.31 -19.84 21.59
N CYS A 424 22.76 -20.48 20.56
CA CYS A 424 23.40 -21.63 19.93
C CYS A 424 24.03 -21.17 18.60
N HIS A 425 25.32 -20.83 18.64
CA HIS A 425 26.07 -20.43 17.44
C HIS A 425 26.20 -21.61 16.46
N GLN A 426 25.75 -21.40 15.23
CA GLN A 426 26.31 -22.09 14.06
C GLN A 426 26.71 -21.03 13.04
N ASP A 427 28.01 -20.91 12.81
CA ASP A 427 28.60 -20.01 11.82
C ASP A 427 28.17 -20.40 10.40
N LEU A 428 27.49 -19.49 9.69
CA LEU A 428 27.23 -19.62 8.25
C LEU A 428 28.24 -18.77 7.49
N VAL A 429 29.35 -19.40 7.10
CA VAL A 429 30.25 -18.90 6.06
C VAL A 429 29.59 -19.16 4.69
N GLY A 430 29.20 -18.07 4.01
CA GLY A 430 29.07 -18.02 2.55
C GLY A 430 27.65 -18.06 1.97
N ILE A 431 27.12 -16.88 1.63
CA ILE A 431 26.20 -16.62 0.51
C ILE A 431 26.73 -15.39 -0.23
#